data_AF-A0A7Y0ZN61-F1
#
_entry.id   AF-A0A7Y0ZN61-F1
#
_cell.length_a   1.000
_cell.length_b   1.000
_cell.length_c   1.000
_cell.angle_alpha   90.00
_cell.angle_beta   90.00
_cell.angle_gamma   90.00
#
_symmetry.space_group_name_H-M   'P 1'
#
loop_
_entity.id
_entity.type
_entity.pdbx_description
1 polymer ?
#
loop_
_entity_poly.entity_id
_entity_poly.type
_entity_poly.pdbx_seq_one_letter_code
_entity_poly.pdbx_strand_id
1 'polypeptide(L)'
;MPDNNNDLTLSAPLSGPVLTLGNVPDDVFASGAMGDGIAIDPLNDCLHAPCAGVVIHVARTGHALTIRADNGAEVLLHVGIDTVQLNGEGFALLVKQGARVSNGQPLVRFDLDRIARQCKSLVSLIILTNGEQFELRPVAVNTVKVGDALLRIVARQPAAVQSVSDNSQAHASASVRITHRGGLHARPAALVRKTAQGFSSQSQLHFAGKSASC
;
A
#
# COMPACT_ATOMS: atom_id res chain seq x y z
N MET A 1 -10.35 -24.83 -21.29
CA MET A 1 -10.91 -24.21 -20.08
C MET A 1 -9.95 -23.09 -19.69
N PRO A 2 -10.27 -21.80 -19.85
CA PRO A 2 -9.45 -20.77 -19.24
C PRO A 2 -9.94 -20.61 -17.80
N ASP A 3 -9.11 -21.03 -16.84
CA ASP A 3 -9.39 -20.78 -15.43
C ASP A 3 -9.41 -19.27 -15.20
N ASN A 4 -10.63 -18.72 -15.11
CA ASN A 4 -10.93 -17.30 -14.90
C ASN A 4 -10.61 -16.84 -13.46
N ASN A 5 -9.59 -17.45 -12.83
CA ASN A 5 -9.25 -17.17 -11.46
C ASN A 5 -8.34 -15.94 -11.43
N ASN A 6 -8.95 -14.78 -11.23
CA ASN A 6 -8.27 -13.50 -10.95
C ASN A 6 -7.56 -13.49 -9.57
N ASP A 7 -7.36 -14.68 -8.99
CA ASP A 7 -6.72 -14.92 -7.71
C ASP A 7 -5.21 -14.82 -7.84
N LEU A 8 -4.61 -14.03 -6.96
CA LEU A 8 -3.16 -13.84 -6.89
C LEU A 8 -2.66 -14.18 -5.50
N THR A 9 -1.69 -15.08 -5.41
CA THR A 9 -0.93 -15.28 -4.16
C THR A 9 0.23 -14.30 -4.12
N LEU A 10 0.28 -13.49 -3.06
CA LEU A 10 1.43 -12.65 -2.74
C LEU A 10 2.43 -13.45 -1.93
N SER A 11 3.69 -13.42 -2.35
CA SER A 11 4.80 -13.91 -1.56
C SER A 11 5.23 -12.88 -0.50
N ALA A 12 5.91 -13.33 0.54
CA ALA A 12 6.45 -12.46 1.56
C ALA A 12 7.57 -11.59 0.98
N PRO A 13 7.44 -10.25 1.01
CA PRO A 13 8.46 -9.35 0.46
C PRO A 13 9.66 -9.16 1.42
N LEU A 14 9.51 -9.58 2.67
CA LEU A 14 10.46 -9.50 3.77
C LEU A 14 10.38 -10.79 4.60
N SER A 15 11.46 -11.12 5.29
CA SER A 15 11.50 -12.16 6.31
C SER A 15 11.22 -11.56 7.68
N GLY A 16 10.46 -12.24 8.54
CA GLY A 16 10.26 -11.82 9.92
C GLY A 16 8.88 -12.15 10.49
N PRO A 17 8.62 -11.75 11.74
CA PRO A 17 7.31 -11.88 12.38
C PRO A 17 6.23 -11.11 11.62
N VAL A 18 5.06 -11.72 11.45
CA VAL A 18 3.90 -11.12 10.81
C VAL A 18 2.97 -10.54 11.87
N LEU A 19 2.48 -9.33 11.64
CA LEU A 19 1.53 -8.63 12.50
C LEU A 19 0.27 -8.29 11.70
N THR A 20 -0.88 -8.30 12.38
CA THR A 20 -2.08 -7.65 11.85
C THR A 20 -1.90 -6.13 11.89
N LEU A 21 -2.61 -5.41 11.02
CA LEU A 21 -2.53 -3.94 11.02
C LEU A 21 -2.88 -3.35 12.40
N GLY A 22 -3.87 -3.90 13.11
CA GLY A 22 -4.26 -3.43 14.44
C GLY A 22 -3.14 -3.44 15.50
N ASN A 23 -2.06 -4.21 15.28
CA ASN A 23 -0.89 -4.27 16.16
C ASN A 23 0.28 -3.40 15.69
N VAL A 24 0.12 -2.66 14.60
CA VAL A 24 1.13 -1.72 14.09
C VAL A 24 1.18 -0.49 15.02
N PRO A 25 2.36 0.01 15.41
CA PRO A 25 2.49 1.17 16.29
C PRO A 25 2.24 2.51 15.55
N ASP A 26 1.12 2.62 14.84
CA ASP A 26 0.64 3.83 14.17
C ASP A 26 -0.87 3.78 13.97
N ASP A 27 -1.61 4.70 14.59
CA ASP A 27 -3.07 4.68 14.62
C ASP A 27 -3.71 4.76 13.22
N VAL A 28 -3.08 5.46 12.28
CA VAL A 28 -3.66 5.63 10.93
C VAL A 28 -3.55 4.32 10.16
N PHE A 29 -2.38 3.68 10.18
CA PHE A 29 -2.21 2.36 9.56
C PHE A 29 -2.98 1.26 10.31
N ALA A 30 -2.98 1.29 11.64
CA ALA A 30 -3.68 0.32 12.48
C ALA A 30 -5.20 0.38 12.31
N SER A 31 -5.75 1.54 11.97
CA SER A 31 -7.18 1.69 11.68
C SER A 31 -7.62 1.11 10.34
N GLY A 32 -6.70 0.70 9.46
CA GLY A 32 -7.03 0.24 8.10
C GLY A 32 -7.46 1.36 7.14
N ALA A 33 -7.29 2.64 7.50
CA ALA A 33 -7.71 3.78 6.68
C ALA A 33 -7.06 3.82 5.28
N MET A 34 -5.94 3.12 5.10
CA MET A 34 -5.24 2.96 3.83
C MET A 34 -5.76 1.82 2.95
N GLY A 35 -6.52 0.89 3.54
CA GLY A 35 -6.90 -0.38 2.96
C GLY A 35 -6.52 -1.56 3.85
N ASP A 36 -6.97 -2.75 3.45
CA ASP A 36 -6.66 -4.00 4.13
C ASP A 36 -5.20 -4.41 3.91
N GLY A 37 -4.60 -5.08 4.89
CA GLY A 37 -3.22 -5.48 4.79
C GLY A 37 -2.71 -6.18 6.04
N ILE A 38 -1.39 -6.35 6.07
CA ILE A 38 -0.63 -6.86 7.20
C ILE A 38 0.69 -6.11 7.31
N ALA A 39 1.43 -6.39 8.38
CA ALA A 39 2.77 -5.88 8.57
C ALA A 39 3.77 -7.00 8.85
N ILE A 40 5.05 -6.73 8.58
CA ILE A 40 6.17 -7.61 8.87
C ILE A 40 7.21 -6.80 9.63
N ASP A 41 7.71 -7.34 10.74
CA ASP A 41 8.90 -6.80 11.41
C ASP A 41 10.16 -7.39 10.76
N PRO A 42 10.91 -6.62 9.94
CA PRO A 42 11.90 -7.18 9.04
C PRO A 42 13.13 -7.71 9.77
N LEU A 43 13.54 -8.93 9.40
CA LEU A 43 14.80 -9.58 9.80
C LEU A 43 15.82 -9.61 8.65
N ASN A 44 15.52 -8.97 7.53
CA ASN A 44 16.40 -8.83 6.39
C ASN A 44 16.38 -7.38 5.86
N ASP A 45 17.40 -7.04 5.09
CA ASP A 45 17.76 -5.68 4.66
C ASP A 45 17.30 -5.35 3.23
N CYS A 46 16.40 -6.17 2.66
CA CYS A 46 15.99 -6.04 1.27
C CYS A 46 14.51 -6.36 1.08
N LEU A 47 13.76 -5.39 0.58
CA LEU A 47 12.38 -5.52 0.17
C LEU A 47 12.34 -6.15 -1.23
N HIS A 48 11.57 -7.22 -1.38
CA HIS A 48 11.38 -7.92 -2.64
C HIS A 48 9.96 -7.73 -3.17
N ALA A 49 9.78 -7.93 -4.48
CA ALA A 49 8.46 -7.92 -5.10
C ALA A 49 7.64 -9.14 -4.62
N PRO A 50 6.44 -8.94 -4.06
CA PRO A 50 5.57 -10.04 -3.62
C PRO A 50 4.86 -10.73 -4.79
N CYS A 51 4.90 -10.16 -5.99
CA CYS A 51 4.26 -10.67 -7.20
C CYS A 51 4.90 -10.05 -8.45
N ALA A 52 4.53 -10.56 -9.63
CA ALA A 52 4.84 -9.91 -10.88
C ALA A 52 3.87 -8.73 -11.14
N GLY A 53 4.39 -7.65 -11.73
CA GLY A 53 3.59 -6.46 -11.99
C GLY A 53 4.41 -5.26 -12.43
N VAL A 54 3.82 -4.07 -12.33
CA VAL A 54 4.44 -2.80 -12.70
C VAL A 54 4.53 -1.88 -11.47
N VAL A 55 5.70 -1.27 -11.25
CA VAL A 55 5.88 -0.26 -10.20
C VAL A 55 5.18 1.03 -10.64
N ILE A 56 3.98 1.31 -10.12
CA ILE A 56 3.17 2.45 -10.54
C ILE A 56 3.48 3.73 -9.75
N HIS A 57 4.06 3.60 -8.57
CA HIS A 57 4.47 4.71 -7.74
C HIS A 57 5.73 4.37 -6.93
N VAL A 58 6.60 5.36 -6.76
CA VAL A 58 7.75 5.30 -5.86
C VAL A 58 7.76 6.58 -5.04
N ALA A 59 7.82 6.45 -3.71
CA ALA A 59 7.95 7.60 -2.82
C ALA A 59 9.29 8.30 -3.07
N ARG A 60 9.30 9.64 -3.00
CA ARG A 60 10.51 10.45 -3.26
C ARG A 60 11.73 10.03 -2.43
N THR A 61 11.51 9.58 -1.19
CA THR A 61 12.55 9.15 -0.27
C THR A 61 12.85 7.64 -0.34
N GLY A 62 12.28 6.91 -1.31
CA GLY A 62 12.61 5.49 -1.56
C GLY A 62 12.09 4.47 -0.53
N HIS A 63 11.54 4.91 0.60
CA HIS A 63 11.02 4.04 1.66
C HIS A 63 9.74 3.26 1.29
N ALA A 64 9.02 3.68 0.26
CA ALA A 64 7.76 3.06 -0.14
C ALA A 64 7.58 3.07 -1.66
N LEU A 65 6.87 2.06 -2.16
CA LEU A 65 6.47 1.95 -3.55
C LEU A 65 5.15 1.18 -3.67
N THR A 66 4.46 1.36 -4.80
CA THR A 66 3.23 0.64 -5.10
C THR A 66 3.41 -0.18 -6.37
N ILE A 67 3.06 -1.46 -6.29
CA ILE A 67 3.04 -2.37 -7.45
C ILE A 67 1.58 -2.58 -7.85
N ARG A 68 1.29 -2.37 -9.13
CA ARG A 68 0.09 -2.89 -9.76
C ARG A 68 0.41 -4.28 -10.29
N ALA A 69 -0.15 -5.30 -9.67
CA ALA A 69 -0.01 -6.68 -10.09
C ALA A 69 -0.70 -6.93 -11.43
N ASP A 70 -0.34 -8.02 -12.10
CA ASP A 70 -0.90 -8.36 -13.42
C ASP A 70 -2.42 -8.61 -13.39
N ASN A 71 -2.99 -8.99 -12.24
CA ASN A 71 -4.45 -9.11 -12.06
C ASN A 71 -5.14 -7.76 -11.77
N GLY A 72 -4.40 -6.65 -11.70
CA GLY A 72 -4.91 -5.31 -11.44
C GLY A 72 -4.91 -4.87 -9.97
N ALA A 73 -4.55 -5.74 -9.02
CA ALA A 73 -4.46 -5.37 -7.61
C ALA A 73 -3.31 -4.38 -7.36
N GLU A 74 -3.54 -3.37 -6.52
CA GLU A 74 -2.55 -2.34 -6.20
C GLU A 74 -2.04 -2.49 -4.77
N VAL A 75 -0.80 -2.94 -4.65
CA VAL A 75 -0.16 -3.27 -3.37
C VAL A 75 0.87 -2.22 -3.01
N LEU A 76 0.62 -1.49 -1.93
CA LEU A 76 1.58 -0.59 -1.30
C LEU A 76 2.53 -1.40 -0.42
N LEU A 77 3.82 -1.23 -0.67
CA LEU A 77 4.91 -1.71 0.17
C LEU A 77 5.55 -0.50 0.84
N HIS A 78 5.50 -0.45 2.17
CA HIS A 78 6.00 0.68 2.95
C HIS A 78 6.97 0.20 4.03
N VAL A 79 8.25 0.57 3.92
CA VAL A 79 9.29 0.12 4.85
C VAL A 79 9.33 1.04 6.08
N GLY A 80 9.07 0.45 7.25
CA GLY A 80 9.04 1.14 8.54
C GLY A 80 7.94 2.21 8.69
N ILE A 81 7.94 2.90 9.81
CA ILE A 81 6.99 3.95 10.18
C ILE A 81 7.76 5.26 10.41
N ASP A 82 7.22 6.36 9.87
CA ASP A 82 7.84 7.69 9.84
C ASP A 82 9.20 7.75 9.09
N THR A 83 9.53 6.72 8.31
CA THR A 83 10.75 6.65 7.49
C THR A 83 10.81 7.69 6.38
N VAL A 84 9.68 8.31 6.03
CA VAL A 84 9.65 9.50 5.16
C VAL A 84 10.51 10.65 5.71
N GLN A 85 10.65 10.77 7.03
CA GLN A 85 11.42 11.83 7.70
C GLN A 85 12.93 11.67 7.50
N LEU A 86 13.39 10.48 7.09
CA LEU A 86 14.80 10.17 6.83
C LEU A 86 15.30 10.76 5.51
N ASN A 87 14.46 11.39 4.70
CA ASN A 87 14.83 12.03 3.44
C ASN A 87 15.59 11.11 2.46
N GLY A 88 15.39 9.80 2.56
CA GLY A 88 16.03 8.77 1.74
C GLY A 88 17.34 8.23 2.31
N GLU A 89 17.80 8.73 3.44
CA GLU A 89 18.95 8.15 4.14
C GLU A 89 18.66 6.72 4.58
N GLY A 90 19.61 5.82 4.30
CA GLY A 90 19.47 4.40 4.61
C GLY A 90 18.69 3.59 3.57
N PHE A 91 18.16 4.21 2.50
CA PHE A 91 17.46 3.50 1.42
C PHE A 91 18.23 3.53 0.10
N ALA A 92 18.30 2.39 -0.57
CA ALA A 92 18.84 2.24 -1.91
C ALA A 92 17.80 1.57 -2.81
N LEU A 93 17.15 2.39 -3.64
CA LEU A 93 16.14 1.93 -4.60
C LEU A 93 16.80 1.20 -5.78
N LEU A 94 16.35 -0.02 -6.05
CA LEU A 94 16.89 -0.90 -7.11
C LEU A 94 16.03 -0.91 -8.38
N VAL A 95 14.84 -0.29 -8.32
CA VAL A 95 13.87 -0.21 -9.42
C VAL A 95 13.48 1.24 -9.68
N LYS A 96 12.76 1.51 -10.76
CA LYS A 96 12.23 2.84 -11.06
C LYS A 96 10.72 2.75 -11.29
N GLN A 97 10.02 3.85 -11.10
CA GLN A 97 8.61 3.93 -11.50
C GLN A 97 8.47 3.60 -12.99
N GLY A 98 7.44 2.82 -13.34
CA GLY A 98 7.20 2.29 -14.67
C GLY A 98 7.91 0.97 -14.96
N ALA A 99 8.84 0.52 -14.11
CA ALA A 99 9.51 -0.76 -14.30
C ALA A 99 8.55 -1.93 -14.08
N ARG A 100 8.64 -2.94 -14.96
CA ARG A 100 8.03 -4.26 -14.73
C ARG A 100 8.96 -5.08 -13.82
N VAL A 101 8.39 -5.80 -12.87
CA VAL A 101 9.11 -6.62 -11.89
C VAL A 101 8.55 -8.04 -11.87
N SER A 102 9.41 -9.00 -11.53
CA SER A 102 9.02 -10.39 -11.29
C SER A 102 8.90 -10.69 -9.80
N ASN A 103 8.13 -11.71 -9.43
CA ASN A 103 8.03 -12.16 -8.04
C ASN A 103 9.42 -12.51 -7.47
N GLY A 104 9.72 -12.05 -6.26
CA GLY A 104 11.01 -12.23 -5.59
C GLY A 104 12.12 -11.28 -6.07
N GLN A 105 11.86 -10.39 -7.03
CA GLN A 105 12.86 -9.44 -7.49
C GLN A 105 13.19 -8.41 -6.38
N PRO A 106 14.49 -8.13 -6.11
CA PRO A 106 14.88 -7.05 -5.20
C PRO A 106 14.39 -5.67 -5.67
N LEU A 107 13.80 -4.90 -4.74
CA LEU A 107 13.21 -3.59 -5.03
C LEU A 107 13.89 -2.45 -4.29
N VAL A 108 14.14 -2.62 -2.99
CA VAL A 108 14.74 -1.62 -2.11
C VAL A 108 15.68 -2.34 -1.16
N ARG A 109 16.96 -1.96 -1.15
CA ARG A 109 17.86 -2.29 -0.04
C ARG A 109 17.79 -1.20 1.01
N PHE A 110 17.88 -1.58 2.27
CA PHE A 110 17.81 -0.62 3.35
C PHE A 110 18.68 -1.03 4.54
N ASP A 111 19.30 -0.04 5.17
CA ASP A 111 20.16 -0.23 6.34
C ASP A 111 19.30 -0.26 7.61
N LEU A 112 19.04 -1.47 8.10
CA LEU A 112 18.22 -1.73 9.29
C LEU A 112 18.73 -0.94 10.51
N ASP A 113 20.04 -0.99 10.79
CA ASP A 113 20.64 -0.36 11.97
C ASP A 113 20.53 1.16 11.92
N ARG A 114 20.76 1.74 10.74
CA ARG A 114 20.65 3.20 10.56
C ARG A 114 19.21 3.66 10.69
N ILE A 115 18.28 2.97 10.03
CA ILE A 115 16.86 3.35 10.01
C ILE A 115 16.24 3.17 11.40
N ALA A 116 16.53 2.06 12.09
CA ALA A 116 15.98 1.76 13.42
C ALA A 116 16.22 2.87 14.45
N ARG A 117 17.34 3.59 14.32
CA ARG A 117 17.72 4.68 15.24
C ARG A 117 16.96 5.99 15.01
N GLN A 118 16.30 6.14 13.86
CA GLN A 118 15.76 7.43 13.41
C GLN A 118 14.29 7.32 12.96
N CYS A 119 13.75 6.11 12.82
CA CYS A 119 12.34 5.86 12.55
C CYS A 119 11.56 5.56 13.83
N LYS A 120 10.23 5.59 13.76
CA LYS A 120 9.38 5.18 14.89
C LYS A 120 9.38 3.67 15.08
N SER A 121 9.45 2.91 13.98
CA SER A 121 9.47 1.45 13.97
C SER A 121 9.93 0.94 12.60
N LEU A 122 10.61 -0.20 12.55
CA LEU A 122 10.94 -0.90 11.31
C LEU A 122 9.79 -1.75 10.74
N VAL A 123 8.71 -1.91 11.52
CA VAL A 123 7.51 -2.64 11.08
C VAL A 123 7.04 -2.09 9.73
N SER A 124 7.08 -2.96 8.74
CA SER A 124 6.88 -2.64 7.33
C SER A 124 5.53 -3.17 6.85
N LEU A 125 4.84 -2.40 6.03
CA LEU A 125 3.44 -2.61 5.70
C LEU A 125 3.28 -3.16 4.28
N ILE A 126 2.32 -4.09 4.13
CA ILE A 126 1.87 -4.64 2.86
C ILE A 126 0.36 -4.41 2.80
N ILE A 127 -0.07 -3.42 2.01
CA ILE A 127 -1.46 -2.93 2.01
C ILE A 127 -2.04 -3.00 0.60
N LEU A 128 -3.24 -3.59 0.49
CA LEU A 128 -4.08 -3.53 -0.71
C LEU A 128 -4.84 -2.21 -0.73
N THR A 129 -4.51 -1.35 -1.69
CA THR A 129 -5.03 0.02 -1.73
C THR A 129 -6.38 0.13 -2.47
N ASN A 130 -6.65 -0.76 -3.41
CA ASN A 130 -7.90 -0.83 -4.19
C ASN A 130 -8.86 -1.93 -3.70
N GLY A 131 -9.09 -1.96 -2.38
CA GLY A 131 -9.96 -2.94 -1.70
C GLY A 131 -11.44 -2.97 -2.12
N GLU A 132 -11.90 -1.99 -2.90
CA GLU A 132 -13.25 -2.00 -3.51
C GLU A 132 -13.36 -3.07 -4.62
N GLN A 133 -12.25 -3.34 -5.32
CA GLN A 133 -12.19 -4.28 -6.44
C GLN A 133 -11.63 -5.64 -6.03
N PHE A 134 -10.88 -5.67 -4.93
CA PHE A 134 -10.13 -6.84 -4.47
C PHE A 134 -10.32 -7.06 -2.97
N GLU A 135 -10.27 -8.31 -2.54
CA GLU A 135 -10.29 -8.72 -1.14
C GLU A 135 -8.95 -9.39 -0.81
N LEU A 136 -8.40 -9.08 0.36
CA LEU A 136 -7.15 -9.65 0.85
C LEU A 136 -7.45 -10.70 1.92
N ARG A 137 -7.00 -11.93 1.71
CA ARG A 137 -7.17 -13.07 2.60
C ARG A 137 -5.81 -13.51 3.15
N PRO A 138 -5.52 -13.30 4.43
CA PRO A 138 -4.26 -13.73 5.02
C PRO A 138 -4.10 -15.25 4.98
N VAL A 139 -2.88 -15.72 4.70
CA VAL A 139 -2.49 -17.08 5.03
C VAL A 139 -2.08 -17.06 6.50
N ALA A 140 -2.61 -17.97 7.32
CA ALA A 140 -2.31 -17.99 8.76
C ALA A 140 -0.82 -18.35 8.99
N VAL A 141 0.01 -17.33 9.23
CA VAL A 141 1.44 -17.46 9.49
C VAL A 141 1.88 -16.43 10.54
N ASN A 142 2.68 -16.87 11.51
CA ASN A 142 3.23 -15.98 12.55
C ASN A 142 4.58 -15.38 12.15
N THR A 143 5.32 -16.05 11.27
CA THR A 143 6.65 -15.66 10.81
C THR A 143 6.84 -16.23 9.41
N VAL A 144 7.50 -15.46 8.55
CA VAL A 144 7.73 -15.81 7.15
C VAL A 144 9.18 -15.56 6.75
N LYS A 145 9.63 -16.23 5.69
CA LYS A 145 10.85 -15.90 4.95
C LYS A 145 10.45 -15.30 3.61
N VAL A 146 11.34 -14.47 3.05
CA VAL A 146 11.17 -13.94 1.68
C VAL A 146 10.80 -15.07 0.72
N GLY A 147 9.72 -14.86 -0.03
CA GLY A 147 9.20 -15.84 -1.00
C GLY A 147 8.11 -16.78 -0.47
N ASP A 148 7.94 -16.91 0.85
CA ASP A 148 6.86 -17.73 1.43
C ASP A 148 5.48 -17.17 1.03
N ALA A 149 4.48 -18.04 0.87
CA ALA A 149 3.11 -17.59 0.61
C ALA A 149 2.56 -16.81 1.81
N LEU A 150 2.13 -15.57 1.58
CA LEU A 150 1.77 -14.64 2.65
C LEU A 150 0.28 -14.28 2.61
N LEU A 151 -0.24 -13.89 1.44
CA LEU A 151 -1.61 -13.42 1.26
C LEU A 151 -2.20 -13.98 -0.02
N ARG A 152 -3.52 -14.14 -0.06
CA ARG A 152 -4.26 -14.28 -1.32
C ARG A 152 -5.05 -13.02 -1.59
N ILE A 153 -5.01 -12.55 -2.82
CA ILE A 153 -5.86 -11.50 -3.33
C ILE A 153 -6.89 -12.14 -4.24
N VAL A 154 -8.16 -11.86 -3.97
CA VAL A 154 -9.30 -12.36 -4.73
C VAL A 154 -10.02 -11.16 -5.32
N ALA A 155 -10.40 -11.20 -6.60
CA ALA A 155 -11.25 -10.16 -7.15
C ALA A 155 -12.64 -10.22 -6.49
N ARG A 156 -13.13 -9.09 -6.00
CA ARG A 156 -14.52 -8.99 -5.59
C ARG A 156 -15.37 -9.10 -6.85
N GLN A 157 -16.42 -9.92 -6.81
CA GLN A 157 -17.46 -9.78 -7.83
C GLN A 157 -17.95 -8.33 -7.78
N PRO A 158 -18.15 -7.67 -8.92
CA PRO A 158 -18.75 -6.35 -8.90
C PRO A 158 -20.08 -6.51 -8.17
N ALA A 159 -20.17 -5.96 -6.95
CA ALA A 159 -21.46 -5.63 -6.40
C ALA A 159 -22.14 -4.84 -7.50
N ALA A 160 -23.35 -5.25 -7.90
CA ALA A 160 -24.13 -4.49 -8.85
C ALA A 160 -24.04 -3.04 -8.38
N VAL A 161 -23.32 -2.21 -9.13
CA VAL A 161 -23.29 -0.79 -8.88
C VAL A 161 -24.75 -0.44 -9.05
N GLN A 162 -25.48 -0.29 -7.95
CA GLN A 162 -26.67 0.51 -7.99
C GLN A 162 -26.12 1.85 -8.39
N SER A 163 -26.21 2.13 -9.68
CA SER A 163 -26.22 3.47 -10.20
C SER A 163 -27.35 4.13 -9.44
N VAL A 164 -27.04 4.70 -8.29
CA VAL A 164 -27.91 5.70 -7.70
C VAL A 164 -27.84 6.82 -8.72
N SER A 165 -28.78 6.80 -9.66
CA SER A 165 -29.08 7.90 -10.56
C SER A 165 -29.71 8.97 -9.70
N ASP A 166 -28.93 9.55 -8.79
CA ASP A 166 -29.30 10.79 -8.14
C ASP A 166 -29.03 11.88 -9.18
N ASN A 167 -30.09 12.31 -9.84
CA ASN A 167 -30.06 13.36 -10.86
C ASN A 167 -29.83 14.76 -10.23
N SER A 168 -29.44 14.83 -8.95
CA SER A 168 -29.06 16.06 -8.27
C SER A 168 -27.60 16.41 -8.61
N GLN A 169 -27.44 17.34 -9.56
CA GLN A 169 -26.16 17.85 -10.09
C GLN A 169 -25.41 18.81 -9.13
N ALA A 170 -25.53 18.64 -7.81
CA ALA A 170 -24.85 19.51 -6.87
C ALA A 170 -23.40 19.08 -6.69
N HIS A 171 -22.52 19.52 -7.60
CA HIS A 171 -21.08 19.37 -7.45
C HIS A 171 -20.54 20.46 -6.51
N ALA A 172 -19.87 20.04 -5.44
CA ALA A 172 -19.09 20.93 -4.60
C ALA A 172 -17.61 20.59 -4.73
N SER A 173 -16.78 21.62 -4.89
CA SER A 173 -15.33 21.47 -4.92
C SER A 173 -14.69 22.48 -3.98
N ALA A 174 -13.68 22.04 -3.22
CA ALA A 174 -12.87 22.90 -2.37
C ALA A 174 -11.39 22.58 -2.58
N SER A 175 -10.54 23.57 -2.35
CA SER A 175 -9.09 23.38 -2.30
C SER A 175 -8.61 23.38 -0.86
N VAL A 176 -7.83 22.37 -0.50
CA VAL A 176 -7.24 22.25 0.85
C VAL A 176 -5.73 22.17 0.72
N ARG A 177 -5.01 22.86 1.62
CA ARG A 177 -3.55 22.76 1.73
C ARG A 177 -3.18 21.71 2.77
N ILE A 178 -2.40 20.72 2.37
CA ILE A 178 -1.79 19.77 3.30
C ILE A 178 -0.64 20.46 4.02
N THR A 179 -0.79 20.69 5.33
CA THR A 179 0.21 21.37 6.18
C THR A 179 1.28 20.41 6.73
N HIS A 180 1.15 19.11 6.46
CA HIS A 180 2.13 18.12 6.88
C HIS A 180 3.48 18.34 6.18
N ARG A 181 4.59 18.36 6.94
CA ARG A 181 5.95 18.64 6.40
C ARG A 181 6.36 17.72 5.25
N GLY A 182 5.99 16.44 5.32
CA GLY A 182 6.23 15.45 4.27
C GLY A 182 5.26 15.49 3.08
N GLY A 183 4.34 16.45 3.01
CA GLY A 183 3.33 16.57 1.95
C GLY A 183 2.27 15.46 1.96
N LEU A 184 1.60 15.26 0.83
CA LEU A 184 0.57 14.23 0.62
C LEU A 184 1.22 12.86 0.35
N HIS A 185 1.68 12.22 1.42
CA HIS A 185 2.18 10.83 1.43
C HIS A 185 1.12 9.92 2.07
N ALA A 186 1.50 8.69 2.45
CA ALA A 186 0.56 7.70 2.96
C ALA A 186 -0.35 8.25 4.09
N ARG A 187 0.18 8.69 5.24
CA ARG A 187 -0.68 9.06 6.38
C ARG A 187 -1.71 10.17 6.07
N PRO A 188 -1.33 11.34 5.51
CA PRO A 188 -2.29 12.37 5.11
C PRO A 188 -3.26 11.91 4.03
N ALA A 189 -2.83 11.09 3.06
CA ALA A 189 -3.74 10.55 2.04
C ALA A 189 -4.79 9.62 2.67
N ALA A 190 -4.41 8.80 3.65
CA ALA A 190 -5.31 7.91 4.37
C ALA A 190 -6.38 8.67 5.13
N LEU A 191 -5.99 9.77 5.79
CA LEU A 191 -6.91 10.63 6.52
C LEU A 191 -7.90 11.31 5.59
N VAL A 192 -7.44 11.81 4.44
CA VAL A 192 -8.32 12.39 3.43
C VAL A 192 -9.31 11.36 2.89
N ARG A 193 -8.84 10.14 2.58
CA ARG A 193 -9.69 9.02 2.16
C ARG A 193 -10.75 8.69 3.22
N LYS A 194 -10.31 8.49 4.46
CA LYS A 194 -11.21 8.19 5.60
C LYS A 194 -12.27 9.27 5.80
N THR A 195 -11.91 10.55 5.65
CA THR A 195 -12.87 11.65 5.71
C THR A 195 -13.86 11.60 4.55
N ALA A 196 -13.40 11.34 3.32
CA ALA A 196 -14.27 11.24 2.13
C ALA A 196 -15.30 10.09 2.25
N GLN A 197 -14.87 8.93 2.75
CA GLN A 197 -15.75 7.77 2.98
C GLN A 197 -16.87 8.00 3.99
N GLY A 198 -16.77 9.06 4.81
CA GLY A 198 -17.84 9.47 5.73
C GLY A 198 -19.03 10.16 5.05
N PHE A 199 -18.92 10.51 3.77
CA PHE A 199 -19.98 11.16 3.01
C PHE A 199 -20.67 10.17 2.07
N SER A 200 -22.00 10.33 1.92
CA SER A 200 -22.80 9.58 0.93
C SER A 200 -22.64 10.17 -0.48
N SER A 201 -21.42 10.44 -0.93
CA SER A 201 -21.12 11.06 -2.22
C SER A 201 -19.93 10.39 -2.90
N GLN A 202 -19.88 10.47 -4.23
CA GLN A 202 -18.68 10.09 -4.97
C GLN A 202 -17.62 11.18 -4.81
N SER A 203 -16.48 10.81 -4.23
CA SER A 203 -15.38 11.75 -3.95
C SER A 203 -14.17 11.47 -4.85
N GLN A 204 -13.60 12.53 -5.41
CA GLN A 204 -12.36 12.48 -6.18
C GLN A 204 -11.37 13.51 -5.65
N LEU A 205 -10.13 13.09 -5.42
CA LEU A 205 -9.03 13.97 -5.09
C LEU A 205 -8.20 14.24 -6.34
N HIS A 206 -7.96 15.52 -6.62
CA HIS A 206 -7.09 15.97 -7.71
C HIS A 206 -5.79 16.53 -7.16
N PHE A 207 -4.65 16.06 -7.67
CA PHE A 207 -3.33 16.56 -7.32
C PHE A 207 -2.39 16.49 -8.52
N ALA A 208 -1.78 17.63 -8.88
CA ALA A 208 -0.81 17.74 -9.98
C ALA A 208 -1.28 17.10 -11.31
N GLY A 209 -2.55 17.34 -11.68
CA GLY A 209 -3.15 16.81 -12.91
C GLY A 209 -3.56 15.33 -12.86
N LYS A 210 -3.38 14.67 -11.72
CA LYS A 210 -3.84 13.30 -11.47
C LYS A 210 -5.09 13.31 -10.60
N SER A 211 -5.91 12.27 -10.73
CA SER A 211 -7.12 12.08 -9.96
C SER A 211 -7.13 10.70 -9.31
N ALA A 212 -7.64 10.60 -8.09
CA ALA A 212 -7.87 9.33 -7.40
C ALA A 212 -9.24 9.37 -6.70
N SER A 213 -9.97 8.25 -6.75
CA SER A 213 -11.17 8.06 -5.93
C SER A 213 -10.78 7.97 -4.46
N CYS A 214 -11.59 8.55 -3.58
CA CYS A 214 -11.39 8.52 -2.13
C CYS A 214 -12.62 7.88 -1.47
#